data_AF-A0A1C4FJ64-F1
#
_entry.id   AF-A0A1C4FJ64-F1
#
_cell.length_a   1.000
_cell.length_b   1.000
_cell.length_c   1.000
_cell.angle_alpha   90.00
_cell.angle_beta   90.00
_cell.angle_gamma   90.00
#
_symmetry.space_group_name_H-M   'P 1'
#
loop_
_entity.id
_entity.type
_entity.pdbx_description
1 polymer ?
#
loop_
_entity_poly.entity_id
_entity_poly.type
_entity_poly.pdbx_seq_one_letter_code
_entity_poly.pdbx_strand_id
1 'polypeptide(L)'
;MNVDSQPTNKETKENQTEVRLAQTYKNYKIYSQDFIVKVDKNGVITTVSGKIVLNSDQQPNLTITNFLSKNEVKSTLRTTLQIPNDSTETEFSSETLIYKKKEVYHS
;
A
#
# COMPACT_ATOMS: atom_id res chain seq x y z
N MET A 1 5.61 12.71 16.12
CA MET A 1 5.48 12.33 14.70
C MET A 1 4.42 11.25 14.62
N ASN A 2 3.26 11.54 14.04
CA ASN A 2 2.16 10.60 13.94
C ASN A 2 2.13 10.00 12.53
N VAL A 3 1.91 8.69 12.42
CA VAL A 3 1.78 7.98 11.15
C VAL A 3 0.38 7.41 11.11
N ASP A 4 -0.49 8.04 10.33
CA ASP A 4 -1.84 7.53 10.14
C ASP A 4 -1.79 6.27 9.27
N SER A 5 -2.52 5.24 9.68
CA SER A 5 -2.55 3.97 8.97
C SER A 5 -3.88 3.25 9.16
N GLN A 6 -4.25 2.42 8.18
CA GLN A 6 -5.46 1.62 8.20
C GLN A 6 -5.16 0.14 7.92
N PRO A 7 -5.82 -0.80 8.62
CA PRO A 7 -5.62 -2.22 8.37
C PRO A 7 -6.17 -2.61 7.00
N THR A 8 -5.35 -3.29 6.21
CA THR A 8 -5.72 -3.83 4.89
C THR A 8 -6.00 -5.33 4.93
N ASN A 9 -5.34 -6.05 5.83
CA ASN A 9 -5.55 -7.47 6.05
C ASN A 9 -5.17 -7.81 7.50
N LYS A 10 -5.84 -8.80 8.07
CA LYS A 10 -5.53 -9.39 9.36
C LYS A 10 -5.58 -10.91 9.23
N GLU A 11 -4.46 -11.56 9.54
CA GLU A 11 -4.36 -13.02 9.62
C GLU A 11 -4.00 -13.41 11.05
N THR A 12 -4.72 -14.39 11.61
CA THR A 12 -4.38 -14.98 12.91
C THR A 12 -3.93 -16.41 12.71
N LYS A 13 -2.79 -16.76 13.27
CA LYS A 13 -2.31 -18.14 13.44
C LYS A 13 -2.14 -18.39 14.93
N GLU A 14 -2.29 -19.63 15.38
CA GLU A 14 -2.44 -20.08 16.79
C GLU A 14 -1.89 -19.15 17.89
N ASN A 15 -0.64 -18.66 17.77
CA ASN A 15 0.01 -17.82 18.80
C ASN A 15 0.37 -16.40 18.35
N GLN A 16 0.02 -16.00 17.12
CA GLN A 16 0.43 -14.72 16.54
C GLN A 16 -0.62 -14.19 15.54
N THR A 17 -0.90 -12.89 15.64
CA THR A 17 -1.68 -12.15 14.65
C THR A 17 -0.74 -11.30 13.80
N GLU A 18 -0.83 -11.42 12.48
CA GLU A 18 -0.22 -10.52 11.51
C GLU A 18 -1.26 -9.50 11.04
N VAL A 19 -0.95 -8.21 11.17
CA VAL A 19 -1.78 -7.10 10.67
C VAL A 19 -0.99 -6.37 9.60
N ARG A 20 -1.58 -6.23 8.42
CA ARG A 20 -1.07 -5.40 7.34
C ARG A 20 -1.72 -4.04 7.41
N LEU A 21 -0.91 -3.00 7.35
CA LEU A 21 -1.34 -1.61 7.49
C LEU A 21 -0.89 -0.84 6.26
N ALA A 22 -1.83 -0.14 5.62
CA ALA A 22 -1.52 0.85 4.61
C ALA A 22 -1.38 2.22 5.28
N GLN A 23 -0.31 2.94 4.97
CA GLN A 23 -0.16 4.31 5.44
C GLN A 23 -1.17 5.23 4.73
N THR A 24 -1.72 6.16 5.47
CA THR A 24 -2.64 7.18 4.95
C THR A 24 -2.13 8.59 5.26
N TYR A 25 -2.59 9.55 4.47
CA TYR A 25 -2.39 10.98 4.72
C TYR A 25 -3.61 11.75 4.23
N LYS A 26 -4.25 12.53 5.11
CA LYS A 26 -5.51 13.25 4.81
C LYS A 26 -6.57 12.37 4.14
N ASN A 27 -6.74 11.15 4.65
CA ASN A 27 -7.64 10.10 4.12
C ASN A 27 -7.27 9.50 2.75
N TYR A 28 -6.13 9.88 2.16
CA TYR A 28 -5.60 9.24 0.95
C TYR A 28 -4.65 8.11 1.31
N LYS A 29 -4.75 6.98 0.61
CA LYS A 29 -3.77 5.89 0.70
C LYS A 29 -2.44 6.33 0.08
N ILE A 30 -1.34 6.14 0.80
CA ILE A 30 0.00 6.29 0.23
C ILE A 30 0.41 4.95 -0.38
N TYR A 31 0.46 4.89 -1.71
CA TYR A 31 0.82 3.66 -2.41
C TYR A 31 2.27 3.24 -2.16
N SER A 32 2.50 1.92 -2.14
CA SER A 32 3.80 1.28 -1.90
C SER A 32 4.42 1.54 -0.51
N GLN A 33 3.63 2.05 0.43
CA GLN A 33 4.02 2.31 1.83
C GLN A 33 3.13 1.51 2.77
N ASP A 34 3.23 0.19 2.64
CA ASP A 34 2.57 -0.75 3.53
C ASP A 34 3.58 -1.29 4.54
N PHE A 35 3.10 -1.56 5.75
CA PHE A 35 3.90 -2.19 6.80
C PHE A 35 3.09 -3.27 7.52
N ILE A 36 3.82 -4.20 8.13
CA ILE A 36 3.31 -5.39 8.76
C ILE A 36 3.68 -5.32 10.23
N VAL A 37 2.69 -5.54 11.08
CA VAL A 37 2.84 -5.66 12.53
C VAL A 37 2.45 -7.06 12.94
N LYS A 38 3.33 -7.75 13.67
CA LYS A 38 3.00 -9.04 14.27
C LYS A 38 2.86 -8.88 15.78
N VAL A 39 1.79 -9.46 16.30
CA VAL A 39 1.39 -9.37 17.70
C VAL A 39 1.25 -10.78 18.26
N ASP A 40 1.82 -11.07 19.42
CA ASP A 40 1.66 -12.37 20.08
C ASP A 40 0.25 -12.51 20.71
N LYS A 41 -0.05 -13.69 21.26
CA LYS A 41 -1.31 -13.97 21.97
C LYS A 41 -1.62 -13.04 23.16
N ASN A 42 -0.61 -12.35 23.69
CA ASN A 42 -0.75 -11.44 24.83
C ASN A 42 -0.92 -9.98 24.39
N GLY A 43 -0.95 -9.71 23.07
CA GLY A 43 -1.04 -8.34 22.56
C GLY A 43 0.32 -7.64 22.42
N VAL A 44 1.44 -8.34 22.62
CA VAL A 44 2.78 -7.75 22.52
C VAL A 44 3.22 -7.70 21.06
N ILE A 45 3.63 -6.53 20.60
CA ILE A 45 4.23 -6.36 19.28
C ILE A 45 5.59 -7.08 19.27
N THR A 46 5.69 -8.12 18.46
CA THR A 46 6.90 -8.95 18.32
C THR A 46 7.69 -8.61 17.07
N THR A 47 7.06 -8.01 16.06
CA THR A 47 7.72 -7.61 14.82
C THR A 47 7.02 -6.41 14.20
N VAL A 48 7.82 -5.47 13.69
CA VAL A 48 7.38 -4.41 12.79
C VAL A 48 8.31 -4.42 11.58
N SER A 49 7.76 -4.52 10.37
CA SER A 49 8.53 -4.51 9.13
C SER A 49 7.78 -3.79 8.02
N GLY A 50 8.49 -3.18 7.09
CA GLY A 50 7.89 -2.46 5.96
C GLY A 50 8.52 -1.09 5.74
N LYS A 51 7.84 -0.27 4.94
CA LYS A 51 8.27 1.10 4.64
C LYS A 51 7.18 2.07 5.03
N ILE A 52 7.60 3.19 5.58
CA ILE A 52 6.73 4.32 5.91
C ILE A 52 7.38 5.60 5.40
N VAL A 53 6.54 6.55 5.04
CA VAL A 53 6.93 7.92 4.75
C VAL A 53 6.83 8.74 6.02
N LEU A 54 7.93 9.39 6.34
CA LEU A 54 8.03 10.33 7.44
C LEU A 54 7.83 11.76 6.93
N ASN A 55 7.30 12.64 7.78
CA ASN A 55 7.05 14.06 7.53
C ASN A 55 6.15 14.27 6.30
N SER A 56 4.98 13.61 6.27
CA SER A 56 4.06 13.67 5.13
C SER A 56 3.66 15.09 4.73
N ASP A 57 3.57 16.03 5.69
CA ASP A 57 3.31 17.45 5.45
C ASP A 57 4.46 18.20 4.75
N GLN A 58 5.64 17.58 4.63
CA GLN A 58 6.80 18.11 3.91
C GLN A 58 7.03 17.40 2.57
N GLN A 59 6.22 16.38 2.25
CA GLN A 59 6.35 15.62 1.02
C GLN A 59 5.54 16.32 -0.10
N PRO A 60 6.20 16.91 -1.10
CA PRO A 60 5.53 17.76 -2.10
C PRO A 60 4.47 16.99 -2.91
N ASN A 61 4.70 15.70 -3.16
CA ASN A 61 3.75 14.82 -3.84
C ASN A 61 2.51 14.50 -3.00
N LEU A 62 2.57 14.61 -1.67
CA LEU A 62 1.44 14.39 -0.77
C LEU A 62 0.69 15.70 -0.49
N THR A 63 1.38 16.84 -0.51
CA THR A 63 0.79 18.15 -0.22
C THR A 63 0.24 18.88 -1.44
N ILE A 64 0.42 18.34 -2.65
CA ILE A 64 -0.12 18.95 -3.87
C ILE A 64 -1.65 19.03 -3.79
N THR A 65 -2.22 20.16 -4.20
CA THR A 65 -3.67 20.40 -4.19
C THR A 65 -4.23 20.63 -5.59
N ASN A 66 -3.37 20.94 -6.56
CA ASN A 66 -3.76 21.20 -7.94
C ASN A 66 -3.81 19.91 -8.75
N PHE A 67 -4.75 19.03 -8.38
CA PHE A 67 -4.94 17.75 -9.05
C PHE A 67 -5.66 17.93 -10.38
N LEU A 68 -5.23 17.18 -11.39
CA LEU A 68 -6.00 16.98 -12.62
C LEU A 68 -7.31 16.26 -12.29
N SER A 69 -8.37 16.57 -13.04
CA SER A 69 -9.61 15.81 -12.97
C SER A 69 -9.40 14.37 -13.45
N LYS A 70 -10.31 13.47 -13.05
CA LYS A 70 -10.29 12.06 -13.48
C LYS A 70 -10.19 11.93 -15.02
N ASN A 71 -10.88 12.79 -15.76
CA ASN A 71 -10.88 12.74 -17.23
C ASN A 71 -9.55 13.24 -17.82
N GLU A 72 -8.96 14.29 -17.26
CA GLU A 72 -7.65 14.80 -17.68
C GLU A 72 -6.54 13.77 -17.41
N VAL A 73 -6.56 13.12 -16.24
CA VAL A 73 -5.63 12.01 -15.92
C VAL A 73 -5.78 10.89 -16.93
N LYS A 74 -7.02 10.45 -17.20
CA LYS A 74 -7.30 9.39 -18.20
C LYS A 74 -6.79 9.76 -19.59
N SER A 75 -7.10 10.96 -20.07
CA SER A 75 -6.65 11.43 -21.40
C SER A 75 -5.13 11.50 -21.47
N THR A 76 -4.49 12.08 -20.46
CA THR A 76 -3.02 12.22 -20.41
C THR A 76 -2.36 10.85 -20.42
N LEU A 77 -2.83 9.90 -19.60
CA LEU A 77 -2.31 8.53 -19.57
C LEU A 77 -2.49 7.83 -20.91
N ARG A 78 -3.64 7.97 -21.57
CA ARG A 78 -3.85 7.39 -22.91
C ARG A 78 -2.84 7.93 -23.92
N THR A 79 -2.64 9.24 -23.95
CA THR A 79 -1.65 9.86 -24.84
C THR A 79 -0.23 9.41 -24.51
N THR A 80 0.17 9.45 -23.23
CA THR A 80 1.53 9.09 -22.80
C THR A 80 1.85 7.62 -23.04
N LEU A 81 0.89 6.72 -22.78
CA LEU A 81 1.06 5.28 -22.95
C LEU A 81 0.71 4.81 -24.37
N GLN A 82 0.40 5.74 -25.29
CA GLN A 82 0.02 5.46 -26.68
C GLN A 82 -1.14 4.44 -26.80
N ILE A 83 -2.10 4.54 -25.89
CA ILE A 83 -3.26 3.65 -25.87
C ILE A 83 -4.22 4.08 -27.00
N PRO A 84 -4.61 3.16 -27.92
CA PRO A 84 -5.55 3.47 -28.98
C PRO A 84 -6.91 3.98 -28.46
N ASN A 85 -7.56 4.87 -29.21
CA ASN A 85 -8.83 5.46 -28.80
C ASN A 85 -10.00 4.45 -28.78
N ASP A 86 -9.91 3.40 -29.59
CA ASP A 86 -10.84 2.27 -29.66
C ASP A 86 -10.58 1.21 -28.59
N SER A 87 -9.58 1.40 -27.73
CA SER A 87 -9.36 0.54 -26.56
C SER A 87 -10.56 0.52 -25.63
N THR A 88 -10.99 -0.68 -25.26
CA THR A 88 -12.02 -0.90 -24.24
C THR A 88 -11.42 -0.78 -22.84
N GLU A 89 -12.09 0.01 -21.99
CA GLU A 89 -11.76 0.05 -20.56
C GLU A 89 -12.24 -1.24 -19.92
N THR A 90 -11.32 -2.06 -19.43
CA THR A 90 -11.61 -3.25 -18.65
C THR A 90 -11.25 -3.02 -17.19
N GLU A 91 -12.13 -3.45 -16.29
CA GLU A 91 -11.84 -3.44 -14.87
C GLU A 91 -10.76 -4.47 -14.56
N PHE A 92 -9.65 -4.03 -13.99
CA PHE A 92 -8.55 -4.90 -13.60
C PHE A 92 -8.64 -5.21 -12.11
N SER A 93 -8.92 -6.46 -11.76
CA SER A 93 -8.79 -6.95 -10.39
C SER A 93 -7.34 -7.41 -10.16
N SER A 94 -6.51 -6.54 -9.59
CA SER A 94 -5.16 -6.95 -9.18
C SER A 94 -5.21 -7.65 -7.81
N GLU A 95 -4.96 -8.96 -7.77
CA GLU A 95 -4.59 -9.64 -6.52
C GLU A 95 -3.10 -9.39 -6.23
N THR A 96 -2.77 -8.93 -5.02
CA THR A 96 -1.38 -8.81 -4.58
C THR A 96 -0.85 -10.20 -4.24
N LEU A 97 -0.02 -10.79 -5.10
CA LEU A 97 0.62 -12.09 -4.85
C LEU A 97 1.87 -11.89 -3.98
N ILE A 98 1.90 -12.52 -2.80
CA ILE A 98 3.03 -12.48 -1.87
C ILE A 98 3.77 -13.81 -1.91
N TYR A 99 4.96 -13.81 -2.51
CA TYR A 99 5.83 -14.99 -2.50
C TYR A 99 6.59 -15.07 -1.18
N LYS A 100 6.36 -16.13 -0.41
CA LYS A 100 7.21 -16.45 0.74
C LYS A 100 8.51 -17.08 0.23
N LYS A 101 9.65 -16.49 0.59
CA LYS A 101 10.96 -17.10 0.35
C LYS A 101 11.01 -18.46 1.08
N LYS A 102 11.34 -19.54 0.37
CA LYS A 102 11.61 -20.84 1.02
C LYS A 102 12.89 -20.69 1.85
N GLU A 103 12.79 -20.93 3.15
CA GLU A 103 13.96 -21.14 3.99
C GLU A 103 14.58 -22.49 3.59
N VAL A 104 15.80 -22.44 3.06
CA VAL A 104 16.61 -23.63 2.86
C VAL A 104 17.37 -23.84 4.16
N TYR A 105 16.98 -24.87 4.92
CA TYR A 105 17.78 -25.34 6.05
C TYR A 105 18.98 -26.10 5.47
N HIS A 106 20.18 -25.59 5.72
CA HIS A 106 21.39 -26.36 5.50
C HIS A 106 21.61 -27.22 6.76
N SER A 107 21.43 -28.54 6.60
CA SER A 107 21.77 -29.55 7.60
C SER A 107 23.27 -29.70 7.77
#